data_AF-A0A432FAC8-F1
#
_entry.id   AF-A0A432FAC8-F1
#
_cell.length_a   1.000
_cell.length_b   1.000
_cell.length_c   1.000
_cell.angle_alpha   90.00
_cell.angle_beta   90.00
_cell.angle_gamma   90.00
#
_symmetry.space_group_name_H-M   'P 1'
#
loop_
_entity.id
_entity.type
_entity.pdbx_description
1 polymer ?
#
loop_
_entity_poly.entity_id
_entity_poly.type
_entity_poly.pdbx_seq_one_letter_code
_entity_poly.pdbx_strand_id
1 'polypeptide(L)' 'EIYEKDEAKYHLIDFHAETTAEKKVFGLYVDGKASAFVGTHTHVQTADEHILPKGTAVWT' A
#
# COMPACT_ATOMS: atom_id res chain seq x y z
N GLU A 1 -3.85 15.11 -5.01
CA GLU A 1 -2.94 13.98 -4.72
C GLU A 1 -2.25 13.49 -6.00
N ILE A 2 -1.18 12.68 -5.89
CA ILE A 2 -0.28 12.35 -7.01
C ILE A 2 -1.00 11.63 -8.18
N TYR A 3 -2.07 10.89 -7.88
CA TYR A 3 -2.87 10.10 -8.84
C TYR A 3 -4.23 10.74 -9.17
N GLU A 4 -4.50 11.95 -8.69
CA GLU A 4 -5.81 12.62 -8.89
C GLU A 4 -6.07 13.01 -10.36
N LYS A 5 -5.03 12.98 -11.20
CA LYS A 5 -5.10 13.21 -12.65
C LYS A 5 -4.89 11.94 -13.47
N ASP A 6 -4.73 10.80 -12.81
CA ASP A 6 -4.61 9.50 -13.47
C ASP A 6 -6.03 8.93 -13.68
N GLU A 7 -6.34 8.52 -14.91
CA GLU A 7 -7.64 7.94 -15.27
C GLU A 7 -7.66 6.41 -15.08
N ALA A 8 -6.57 5.83 -14.57
CA ALA A 8 -6.49 4.41 -14.28
C ALA A 8 -7.61 3.97 -13.32
N LYS A 9 -8.29 2.87 -13.67
CA LYS A 9 -9.31 2.26 -12.82
C LYS A 9 -8.73 1.68 -11.52
N TYR A 10 -7.49 1.21 -11.57
CA TYR A 10 -6.80 0.57 -10.45
C TYR A 10 -5.42 1.19 -10.27
N HIS A 11 -5.08 1.50 -9.02
CA HIS A 11 -3.79 2.05 -8.62
C HIS A 11 -3.09 1.08 -7.68
N LEU A 12 -1.90 0.61 -8.08
CA LEU A 12 -1.04 -0.26 -7.29
C LEU A 12 0.20 0.51 -6.87
N ILE A 13 0.52 0.48 -5.58
CA ILE A 13 1.71 1.15 -5.02
C ILE A 13 2.72 0.09 -4.59
N ASP A 14 3.92 0.12 -5.18
CA ASP A 14 5.13 -0.51 -4.62
C ASP A 14 5.81 0.52 -3.71
N PHE A 15 5.90 0.20 -2.42
CA PHE A 15 6.55 1.06 -1.45
C PHE A 15 7.83 0.41 -0.94
N HIS A 16 8.93 0.87 -1.54
CA HIS A 16 10.26 0.42 -1.19
C HIS A 16 10.76 1.13 0.08
N ALA A 17 10.56 0.48 1.22
CA ALA A 17 10.93 1.01 2.54
C ALA A 17 11.45 -0.10 3.45
N GLU A 18 12.29 0.25 4.42
CA GLU A 18 12.87 -0.71 5.38
C GLU A 18 11.95 -0.95 6.58
N THR A 19 11.41 0.12 7.15
CA THR A 19 10.73 0.03 8.45
C THR A 19 9.27 -0.38 8.28
N THR A 20 8.87 -1.44 8.98
CA THR A 20 7.46 -1.90 9.01
C THR A 20 6.50 -0.80 9.48
N ALA A 21 6.93 0.06 10.41
CA ALA A 21 6.13 1.20 10.87
C ALA A 21 5.83 2.21 9.75
N GLU A 22 6.81 2.55 8.90
CA GLU A 22 6.60 3.45 7.77
C GLU A 22 5.62 2.86 6.76
N LYS A 23 5.80 1.57 6.44
CA LYS A 23 4.91 0.84 5.53
C LYS A 23 3.47 0.77 6.05
N LYS A 24 3.28 0.47 7.34
CA LYS A 24 1.93 0.38 7.96
C LYS A 24 1.24 1.74 8.03
N VAL A 25 1.94 2.79 8.45
CA VAL A 25 1.39 4.15 8.48
C VAL A 25 1.06 4.63 7.08
N PHE A 26 1.90 4.31 6.09
CA PHE A 26 1.61 4.60 4.69
C PHE A 26 0.35 3.87 4.21
N GLY A 27 0.20 2.58 4.53
CA GLY A 27 -1.01 1.80 4.24
C GLY A 27 -2.28 2.48 4.76
N LEU A 28 -2.25 2.98 6.00
CA LEU A 28 -3.36 3.74 6.59
C LEU A 28 -3.61 5.09 5.88
N TYR A 29 -2.55 5.76 5.41
CA TYR A 29 -2.66 7.01 4.68
C TYR A 29 -3.30 6.85 3.30
N VAL A 30 -3.04 5.72 2.62
CA VAL A 30 -3.55 5.43 1.26
C VAL A 30 -4.84 4.61 1.24
N ASP A 31 -5.39 4.24 2.40
CA ASP A 31 -6.65 3.50 2.47
C ASP A 31 -7.81 4.27 1.82
N GLY A 32 -8.43 3.65 0.82
CA GLY A 32 -9.48 4.23 -0.03
C GLY A 32 -8.98 5.14 -1.16
N LYS A 33 -7.66 5.36 -1.28
CA LYS A 33 -7.03 6.16 -2.34
C LYS A 33 -6.33 5.29 -3.39
N ALA A 34 -5.86 4.11 -3.00
CA ALA A 34 -5.25 3.13 -3.88
C ALA A 34 -6.00 1.79 -3.85
N SER A 35 -5.91 1.01 -4.92
CA SER A 35 -6.48 -0.33 -4.96
C SER A 35 -5.67 -1.30 -4.09
N ALA A 36 -4.35 -1.19 -4.15
CA ALA A 36 -3.45 -2.01 -3.36
C ALA A 36 -2.12 -1.32 -3.07
N PHE A 37 -1.49 -1.73 -1.97
CA PHE A 37 -0.15 -1.37 -1.54
C PHE A 37 0.65 -2.65 -1.23
N VAL A 38 1.89 -2.70 -1.72
CA VAL A 38 2.83 -3.79 -1.46
C VAL A 38 4.16 -3.20 -1.02
N GLY A 39 4.64 -3.59 0.16
CA GLY A 39 5.94 -3.23 0.67
C GLY A 39 7.04 -4.12 0.11
N THR A 40 8.18 -3.54 -0.27
CA THR A 40 9.34 -4.29 -0.79
C THR A 40 10.59 -4.02 0.07
N HIS A 41 11.81 -4.11 -0.49
CA HIS A 41 13.12 -3.87 0.16
C HIS A 41 13.65 -4.97 1.09
N THR A 42 12.85 -5.52 1.99
CA THR A 42 13.35 -6.39 3.09
C THR A 42 13.75 -7.82 2.66
N HIS A 43 13.47 -8.21 1.41
CA HIS A 43 13.74 -9.53 0.83
C HIS A 43 13.11 -10.72 1.58
N VAL A 44 12.20 -10.46 2.52
CA VAL A 44 11.49 -11.49 3.29
C VAL A 44 10.00 -11.17 3.24
N GLN A 45 9.21 -12.14 2.81
CA GLN A 45 7.75 -12.06 2.79
C GLN A 45 7.19 -12.03 4.22
N THR A 46 6.22 -11.15 4.47
CA THR A 46 5.35 -11.21 5.64
C THR A 46 4.07 -12.00 5.36
N ALA A 47 3.36 -12.40 6.42
CA ALA A 47 2.04 -13.04 6.37
C ALA A 47 0.97 -12.13 6.99
N ASP A 48 1.06 -10.82 6.73
CA ASP A 48 0.14 -9.80 7.26
C ASP A 48 -0.75 -9.19 6.17
N GLU A 49 -0.94 -9.90 5.06
CA GLU A 49 -1.82 -9.46 3.98
C GLU A 49 -3.29 -9.37 4.43
N HIS A 50 -3.93 -8.22 4.19
CA HIS A 50 -5.34 -8.01 4.51
C HIS A 50 -5.92 -6.84 3.72
N ILE A 51 -7.24 -6.64 3.80
CA ILE A 51 -7.94 -5.50 3.22
C ILE A 51 -8.24 -4.51 4.35
N LEU A 52 -7.88 -3.24 4.17
CA LEU A 52 -8.19 -2.16 5.10
C LEU A 52 -9.66 -1.71 5.03
N PRO A 53 -10.18 -1.00 6.04
CA PRO A 53 -11.61 -0.68 6.12
C PRO A 53 -12.20 0.07 4.92
N LYS A 54 -11.41 0.85 4.17
CA LYS A 54 -11.89 1.55 2.96
C LYS A 54 -11.55 0.81 1.66
N GLY A 55 -11.12 -0.45 1.74
CA GLY A 55 -11.02 -1.36 0.61
C GLY A 55 -9.65 -1.44 -0.05
N THR A 56 -8.62 -0.78 0.49
CA THR A 56 -7.25 -0.95 -0.02
C THR A 56 -6.66 -2.27 0.47
N ALA A 57 -6.17 -3.11 -0.44
CA ALA A 57 -5.40 -4.29 -0.08
C ALA A 57 -3.98 -3.89 0.35
N VAL A 58 -3.48 -4.45 1.45
CA VAL A 58 -2.14 -4.16 1.98
C VAL A 58 -1.34 -5.43 2.22
N TRP A 59 -0.04 -5.33 1.99
CA TRP A 59 0.95 -6.35 2.29
C TRP A 59 2.29 -5.65 2.58
N THR A 60 2.88 -5.90 3.74
CA THR A 60 4.05 -5.17 4.26
C THR A 60 5.38 -5.74 3.79
#